data_AF-A0A835SR22-F1
#
_entry.id   AF-A0A835SR22-F1
#
_cell.length_a   1.000
_cell.length_b   1.000
_cell.length_c   1.000
_cell.angle_alpha   90.00
_cell.angle_beta   90.00
_cell.angle_gamma   90.00
#
_symmetry.space_group_name_H-M   'P 1'
#
loop_
_entity.id
_entity.type
_entity.pdbx_description
1 polymer ?
#
loop_
_entity_poly.entity_id
_entity_poly.type
_entity_poly.pdbx_seq_one_letter_code
_entity_poly.pdbx_strand_id
1 'polypeptide(L)'
;MKGRLTSAADDYADILEHRQEQIKAEEAKLRGLQANVEKLELDIGRAEEEIRQLKEANGQQAVKLDEAAQMLHDKENLEEAVRRQHDLIEKQTEELRNIKKQLEERDGQLDRANTSIEELSLKSAGATDLRILFDEPWLVQVSYARLKGDIPMDREWGAVAALGMGKHLVLYGGMSKVPGAASDSVGREVAVLTIDSGVWERPSGARTAASCASHSAVVVGRTKLLVFGGQRGDGAAAGAAADVAVLNADTMKWMSPQIKGTERPLPRSGHASCCIRERVFVFGGATADGVLLNDVWVWDQDSSQWAHVSTFGTVPSPRTGAAATCTDDGRRLYVFGGSDGGRCLNDVHYLDLEKLTWSPVAVHMGTPPEPREGASAHVTSKYLLISGGCNTMGRCLGDTRALDLYSPRWECLDEGAWANSLMWLKPHGAYTAFFGNRQFTLKPSMHEKLWELQVLEWSLPEDIERLRANRRKDSGFSEKLELSDDAVCGVSSLELSWRPPTKNADRIERYKLMIATGTGVVKDVYQGRESRFRVTGLKSATEYILCVKALYDDGSFLWSESKAYRTLA
;
A
#
# COMPACT_ATOMS: atom_id res chain seq x y z
N MET A 1 -5.50 22.74 -143.02
CA MET A 1 -6.88 22.21 -143.09
C MET A 1 -7.00 20.97 -142.23
N LYS A 2 -8.15 20.79 -141.59
CA LYS A 2 -8.67 19.59 -140.91
C LYS A 2 -8.36 19.34 -139.42
N GLY A 3 -7.39 19.99 -138.79
CA GLY A 3 -7.22 19.85 -137.32
C GLY A 3 -7.95 20.87 -136.44
N ARG A 4 -8.35 22.04 -136.98
CA ARG A 4 -8.78 23.21 -136.17
C ARG A 4 -10.27 23.58 -136.27
N LEU A 5 -11.12 22.75 -136.87
CA LEU A 5 -12.53 23.09 -137.11
C LEU A 5 -13.56 22.21 -136.37
N THR A 6 -13.17 21.34 -135.44
CA THR A 6 -14.11 20.44 -134.72
C THR A 6 -14.30 20.74 -133.22
N SER A 7 -13.89 21.91 -132.70
CA SER A 7 -13.89 22.19 -131.25
C SER A 7 -14.98 23.17 -130.75
N ALA A 8 -15.80 23.79 -131.59
CA ALA A 8 -16.61 24.96 -131.18
C ALA A 8 -18.12 24.69 -130.99
N ALA A 9 -18.62 23.46 -131.13
CA ALA A 9 -20.08 23.19 -131.12
C ALA A 9 -20.65 22.79 -129.75
N ASP A 10 -19.83 22.31 -128.81
CA ASP A 10 -20.33 21.70 -127.56
C ASP A 10 -20.61 22.70 -126.42
N ASP A 11 -20.09 23.94 -126.46
CA ASP A 11 -20.18 24.87 -125.30
C ASP A 11 -21.55 25.58 -125.11
N TYR A 12 -22.46 25.55 -126.08
CA TYR A 12 -23.69 26.38 -126.02
C TYR A 12 -24.89 25.73 -125.31
N ALA A 13 -24.89 24.41 -125.11
CA ALA A 13 -26.06 23.70 -124.56
C ALA A 13 -26.23 23.87 -123.03
N ASP A 14 -25.15 24.06 -122.27
CA ASP A 14 -25.16 24.06 -120.81
C ASP A 14 -25.81 25.30 -120.16
N ILE A 15 -25.92 26.43 -120.85
CA ILE A 15 -26.33 27.70 -120.20
C ILE A 15 -27.85 27.77 -119.93
N LEU A 16 -28.67 27.12 -120.75
CA LEU A 16 -30.12 27.32 -120.71
C LEU A 16 -30.83 26.56 -119.58
N GLU A 17 -30.28 25.44 -119.15
CA GLU A 17 -30.89 24.60 -118.13
C GLU A 17 -30.87 25.28 -116.74
N HIS A 18 -29.87 26.12 -116.47
CA HIS A 18 -29.67 26.70 -115.14
C HIS A 18 -30.74 27.72 -114.68
N ARG A 19 -31.42 28.45 -115.58
CA ARG A 19 -32.28 29.57 -115.17
C ARG A 19 -33.67 29.17 -114.68
N GLN A 20 -34.21 28.07 -115.18
CA GLN A 20 -35.61 27.74 -114.96
C GLN A 20 -35.89 27.22 -113.55
N GLU A 21 -34.85 26.74 -112.87
CA GLU A 21 -34.93 26.30 -111.49
C GLU A 21 -35.12 27.46 -110.48
N GLN A 22 -34.72 28.70 -110.80
CA GLN A 22 -34.72 29.77 -109.80
C GLN A 22 -36.11 30.30 -109.40
N ILE A 23 -37.08 30.36 -110.30
CA ILE A 23 -38.32 31.13 -110.04
C ILE A 23 -39.32 30.35 -109.18
N LYS A 24 -39.44 29.04 -109.40
CA LYS A 24 -40.32 28.20 -108.58
C LYS A 24 -39.92 28.21 -107.10
N ALA A 25 -38.68 28.57 -106.82
CA ALA A 25 -38.20 28.68 -105.45
C ALA A 25 -38.85 29.87 -104.69
N GLU A 26 -39.35 30.92 -105.34
CA GLU A 26 -39.77 32.15 -104.63
C GLU A 26 -41.24 32.23 -104.23
N GLU A 27 -42.19 31.71 -105.00
CA GLU A 27 -43.62 31.88 -104.66
C GLU A 27 -44.11 30.92 -103.56
N ALA A 28 -43.52 29.73 -103.51
CA ALA A 28 -43.69 28.81 -102.40
C ALA A 28 -43.32 29.50 -101.05
N LYS A 29 -42.53 30.56 -101.11
CA LYS A 29 -42.04 31.31 -99.96
C LYS A 29 -43.10 32.23 -99.34
N LEU A 30 -43.99 32.83 -100.14
CA LEU A 30 -44.82 33.95 -99.66
C LEU A 30 -46.10 33.52 -98.96
N ARG A 31 -46.79 32.49 -99.46
CA ARG A 31 -48.00 31.95 -98.81
C ARG A 31 -47.70 31.31 -97.46
N GLY A 32 -46.48 30.81 -97.32
CA GLY A 32 -45.94 30.44 -96.03
C GLY A 32 -45.98 31.58 -95.00
N LEU A 33 -46.03 32.86 -95.40
CA LEU A 33 -45.91 33.99 -94.47
C LEU A 33 -47.21 34.41 -93.77
N GLN A 34 -48.37 34.38 -94.43
CA GLN A 34 -49.60 34.94 -93.83
C GLN A 34 -50.27 34.03 -92.81
N ALA A 35 -50.27 32.72 -93.04
CA ALA A 35 -50.70 31.75 -92.02
C ALA A 35 -49.82 31.85 -90.76
N ASN A 36 -48.62 32.40 -90.90
CA ASN A 36 -47.79 32.67 -89.74
C ASN A 36 -48.31 33.86 -88.91
N VAL A 37 -49.09 34.81 -89.45
CA VAL A 37 -49.45 36.05 -88.72
C VAL A 37 -50.57 35.84 -87.69
N GLU A 38 -51.71 35.25 -88.03
CA GLU A 38 -52.78 35.01 -87.04
C GLU A 38 -52.34 34.07 -85.93
N LYS A 39 -51.50 33.09 -86.29
CA LYS A 39 -50.87 32.22 -85.31
C LYS A 39 -50.09 33.04 -84.28
N LEU A 40 -49.42 34.12 -84.70
CA LEU A 40 -48.68 34.99 -83.79
C LEU A 40 -49.56 35.74 -82.80
N GLU A 41 -50.78 36.17 -83.15
CA GLU A 41 -51.61 36.99 -82.24
C GLU A 41 -52.22 36.19 -81.08
N LEU A 42 -52.68 34.97 -81.36
CA LEU A 42 -53.19 34.07 -80.30
C LEU A 42 -52.04 33.63 -79.38
N ASP A 43 -50.85 33.52 -79.96
CA ASP A 43 -49.63 33.27 -79.21
C ASP A 43 -49.26 34.48 -78.32
N ILE A 44 -49.53 35.73 -78.73
CA ILE A 44 -49.32 36.94 -77.90
C ILE A 44 -50.24 36.95 -76.68
N GLY A 45 -51.55 36.68 -76.83
CA GLY A 45 -52.49 36.73 -75.69
C GLY A 45 -52.19 35.67 -74.62
N ARG A 46 -51.77 34.46 -75.04
CA ARG A 46 -51.27 33.44 -74.11
C ARG A 46 -49.98 33.89 -73.42
N ALA A 47 -49.09 34.54 -74.16
CA ALA A 47 -47.86 35.09 -73.59
C ALA A 47 -48.13 36.17 -72.53
N GLU A 48 -49.16 37.01 -72.66
CA GLU A 48 -49.46 38.06 -71.67
C GLU A 48 -49.98 37.52 -70.32
N GLU A 49 -50.82 36.49 -70.33
CA GLU A 49 -51.28 35.82 -69.11
C GLU A 49 -50.11 35.09 -68.42
N GLU A 50 -49.28 34.40 -69.21
CA GLU A 50 -48.04 33.78 -68.72
C GLU A 50 -47.13 34.84 -68.07
N ILE A 51 -46.97 36.02 -68.68
CA ILE A 51 -46.19 37.13 -68.10
C ILE A 51 -46.74 37.56 -66.73
N ARG A 52 -48.06 37.61 -66.54
CA ARG A 52 -48.65 38.04 -65.27
C ARG A 52 -48.40 37.03 -64.15
N GLN A 53 -48.61 35.74 -64.43
CA GLN A 53 -48.33 34.66 -63.48
C GLN A 53 -46.84 34.60 -63.14
N LEU A 54 -45.98 34.77 -64.15
CA LEU A 54 -44.54 34.87 -63.95
C LEU A 54 -44.16 36.06 -63.07
N LYS A 55 -44.82 37.22 -63.18
CA LYS A 55 -44.55 38.38 -62.30
C LYS A 55 -44.91 38.13 -60.84
N GLU A 56 -46.04 37.50 -60.56
CA GLU A 56 -46.46 37.17 -59.19
C GLU A 56 -45.56 36.10 -58.57
N ALA A 57 -45.25 35.05 -59.34
CA ALA A 57 -44.27 34.04 -58.95
C ALA A 57 -42.88 34.66 -58.68
N ASN A 58 -42.45 35.61 -59.52
CA ASN A 58 -41.19 36.32 -59.34
C ASN A 58 -41.20 37.22 -58.09
N GLY A 59 -42.33 37.83 -57.74
CA GLY A 59 -42.47 38.60 -56.50
C GLY A 59 -42.35 37.73 -55.25
N GLN A 60 -42.99 36.55 -55.24
CA GLN A 60 -42.84 35.59 -54.15
C GLN A 60 -41.42 34.99 -54.09
N GLN A 61 -40.79 34.77 -55.24
CA GLN A 61 -39.39 34.36 -55.31
C GLN A 61 -38.46 35.44 -54.76
N ALA A 62 -38.73 36.73 -55.01
CA ALA A 62 -37.94 37.83 -54.50
C ALA A 62 -37.94 37.89 -52.96
N VAL A 63 -39.10 37.71 -52.31
CA VAL A 63 -39.18 37.66 -50.83
C VAL A 63 -38.40 36.47 -50.28
N LYS A 64 -38.53 35.29 -50.91
CA LYS A 64 -37.75 34.10 -50.51
C LYS A 64 -36.25 34.29 -50.72
N LEU A 65 -35.86 35.03 -51.76
CA LEU A 65 -34.47 35.40 -52.03
C LEU A 65 -33.92 36.33 -50.95
N ASP A 66 -34.70 37.31 -50.49
CA ASP A 66 -34.31 38.21 -49.40
C ASP A 66 -34.18 37.45 -48.06
N GLU A 67 -35.12 36.57 -47.73
CA GLU A 67 -35.01 35.70 -46.54
C GLU A 67 -33.80 34.77 -46.62
N ALA A 68 -33.54 34.19 -47.80
CA ALA A 68 -32.36 33.37 -48.04
C ALA A 68 -31.06 34.18 -47.92
N ALA A 69 -31.04 35.44 -48.38
CA ALA A 69 -29.90 36.34 -48.25
C ALA A 69 -29.62 36.69 -46.77
N GLN A 70 -30.67 36.94 -45.97
CA GLN A 70 -30.52 37.17 -44.53
C GLN A 70 -29.98 35.92 -43.82
N MET A 71 -30.52 34.74 -44.13
CA MET A 71 -30.01 33.48 -43.59
C MET A 71 -28.56 33.21 -43.99
N LEU A 72 -28.15 33.59 -45.21
CA LEU A 72 -26.76 33.48 -45.66
C LEU A 72 -25.85 34.38 -44.82
N HIS A 73 -26.29 35.61 -44.55
CA HIS A 73 -25.53 36.55 -43.72
C HIS A 73 -25.40 36.07 -42.27
N ASP A 74 -26.48 35.56 -41.67
CA ASP A 74 -26.45 35.00 -40.31
C ASP A 74 -25.55 33.75 -40.25
N LYS A 75 -25.57 32.93 -41.30
CA LYS A 75 -24.67 31.78 -41.45
C LYS A 75 -23.20 32.23 -41.50
N GLU A 76 -22.86 33.24 -42.29
CA GLU A 76 -21.50 33.78 -42.36
C GLU A 76 -21.01 34.28 -40.99
N ASN A 77 -21.87 35.00 -40.26
CA ASN A 77 -21.58 35.48 -38.91
C ASN A 77 -21.36 34.32 -37.91
N LEU A 78 -22.18 33.27 -37.98
CA LEU A 78 -22.02 32.07 -37.16
C LEU A 78 -20.75 31.30 -37.52
N GLU A 79 -20.44 31.14 -38.81
CA GLU A 79 -19.19 30.51 -39.25
C GLU A 79 -17.95 31.27 -38.80
N GLU A 80 -18.01 32.60 -38.75
CA GLU A 80 -16.93 33.41 -38.19
C GLU A 80 -16.81 33.24 -36.67
N ALA A 81 -17.92 33.21 -35.93
CA ALA A 81 -17.92 32.95 -34.49
C ALA A 81 -17.37 31.55 -34.15
N VAL A 82 -17.76 30.54 -34.91
CA VAL A 82 -17.25 29.17 -34.77
C VAL A 82 -15.75 29.12 -35.06
N ARG A 83 -15.27 29.79 -36.11
CA ARG A 83 -13.83 29.90 -36.39
C ARG A 83 -13.07 30.53 -35.21
N ARG A 84 -13.54 31.64 -34.67
CA ARG A 84 -12.91 32.30 -33.50
C ARG A 84 -12.88 31.39 -32.26
N GLN A 85 -13.95 30.63 -32.01
CA GLN A 85 -13.96 29.68 -30.90
C GLN A 85 -13.01 28.50 -31.15
N HIS A 86 -12.92 28.01 -32.38
CA HIS A 86 -12.00 26.95 -32.76
C HIS A 86 -10.55 27.37 -32.50
N ASP A 87 -10.17 28.58 -32.95
CA ASP A 87 -8.82 29.14 -32.73
C ASP A 87 -8.50 29.26 -31.23
N LEU A 88 -9.49 29.66 -30.40
CA LEU A 88 -9.31 29.75 -28.95
C LEU A 88 -9.11 28.37 -28.30
N ILE A 89 -9.91 27.37 -28.69
CA ILE A 89 -9.78 26.00 -28.20
C ILE A 89 -8.42 25.43 -28.59
N GLU A 90 -7.96 25.67 -29.82
CA GLU A 90 -6.67 25.19 -30.30
C GLU A 90 -5.53 25.81 -29.48
N LYS A 91 -5.60 27.12 -29.21
CA LYS A 91 -4.64 27.81 -28.34
C LYS A 91 -4.64 27.25 -26.89
N GLN A 92 -5.81 27.05 -26.30
CA GLN A 92 -5.93 26.48 -24.95
C GLN A 92 -5.43 25.03 -24.89
N THR A 93 -5.66 24.25 -25.95
CA THR A 93 -5.19 22.87 -26.06
C THR A 93 -3.66 22.81 -26.08
N GLU A 94 -3.02 23.76 -26.77
CA GLU A 94 -1.56 23.85 -26.81
C GLU A 94 -0.97 24.33 -25.47
N GLU A 95 -1.63 25.27 -24.78
CA GLU A 95 -1.28 25.66 -23.41
C GLU A 95 -1.36 24.47 -22.43
N LEU A 96 -2.45 23.68 -22.50
CA LEU A 96 -2.60 22.46 -21.70
C LEU A 96 -1.54 21.40 -22.03
N ARG A 97 -1.18 21.24 -23.31
CA ARG A 97 -0.10 20.33 -23.72
C ARG A 97 1.24 20.76 -23.13
N ASN A 98 1.54 22.06 -23.11
CA ASN A 98 2.75 22.60 -22.50
C ASN A 98 2.78 22.41 -20.97
N ILE A 99 1.67 22.69 -20.28
CA ILE A 99 1.55 22.47 -18.83
C ILE A 99 1.74 20.99 -18.51
N LYS A 100 1.12 20.08 -19.28
CA LYS A 100 1.28 18.64 -19.09
C LYS A 100 2.73 18.19 -19.22
N LYS A 101 3.43 18.69 -20.24
CA LYS A 101 4.86 18.41 -20.44
C LYS A 101 5.72 18.90 -19.26
N GLN A 102 5.45 20.10 -18.74
CA GLN A 102 6.12 20.61 -17.55
C GLN A 102 5.85 19.74 -16.31
N LEU A 103 4.64 19.18 -16.18
CA LEU A 103 4.26 18.30 -15.08
C LEU A 103 5.03 16.97 -15.16
N GLU A 104 5.09 16.36 -16.34
CA GLU A 104 5.88 15.14 -16.60
C GLU A 104 7.39 15.36 -16.32
N GLU A 105 7.94 16.52 -16.68
CA GLU A 105 9.33 16.87 -16.37
C GLU A 105 9.56 17.04 -14.85
N ARG A 106 8.62 17.66 -14.13
CA ARG A 106 8.71 17.81 -12.67
C ARG A 106 8.57 16.49 -11.94
N ASP A 107 7.67 15.61 -12.37
CA ASP A 107 7.53 14.26 -11.81
C ASP A 107 8.82 13.46 -12.01
N GLY A 108 9.42 13.52 -13.20
CA GLY A 108 10.72 12.89 -13.46
C GLY A 108 11.88 13.49 -12.67
N GLN A 109 11.81 14.76 -12.23
CA GLN A 109 12.78 15.35 -11.29
C GLN A 109 12.54 14.85 -9.86
N LEU A 110 11.27 14.73 -9.45
CA LEU A 110 10.86 14.27 -8.14
C LEU A 110 11.25 12.81 -7.91
N ASP A 111 11.08 11.95 -8.92
CA ASP A 111 11.55 10.56 -8.91
C ASP A 111 13.07 10.44 -8.75
N ARG A 112 13.83 11.29 -9.46
CA ARG A 112 15.30 11.36 -9.33
C ARG A 112 15.74 11.84 -7.95
N ALA A 113 15.04 12.83 -7.40
CA ALA A 113 15.29 13.32 -6.04
C ALA A 113 14.98 12.25 -4.99
N ASN A 114 13.85 11.55 -5.13
CA ASN A 114 13.49 10.42 -4.26
C ASN A 114 14.53 9.30 -4.34
N THR A 115 14.96 8.93 -5.56
CA THR A 115 16.03 7.93 -5.75
C THR A 115 17.33 8.39 -5.07
N SER A 116 17.67 9.68 -5.17
CA SER A 116 18.85 10.24 -4.51
C SER A 116 18.73 10.29 -2.98
N ILE A 117 17.55 10.61 -2.45
CA ILE A 117 17.24 10.54 -1.02
C ILE A 117 17.33 9.10 -0.53
N GLU A 118 16.79 8.15 -1.29
CA GLU A 118 16.92 6.73 -1.00
C GLU A 118 18.39 6.28 -1.05
N GLU A 119 19.20 6.76 -2.00
CA GLU A 119 20.65 6.49 -2.10
C GLU A 119 21.45 7.11 -0.94
N LEU A 120 21.05 8.28 -0.45
CA LEU A 120 21.66 8.92 0.71
C LEU A 120 21.24 8.20 2.01
N SER A 121 19.99 7.76 2.10
CA SER A 121 19.49 6.92 3.19
C SER A 121 20.11 5.51 3.16
N LEU A 122 20.38 4.97 1.97
CA LEU A 122 21.16 3.74 1.69
C LEU A 122 22.58 3.81 2.23
N LYS A 123 23.20 5.00 2.14
CA LYS A 123 24.58 5.23 2.63
C LYS A 123 24.63 5.40 4.15
N SER A 124 23.54 5.77 4.81
CA SER A 124 23.45 5.71 6.28
C SER A 124 22.97 4.33 6.72
N ALA A 125 23.89 3.38 6.84
CA ALA A 125 23.61 2.08 7.42
C ALA A 125 23.02 2.24 8.84
N GLY A 126 21.74 1.85 9.01
CA GLY A 126 21.07 1.64 10.29
C GLY A 126 21.01 2.85 11.22
N ALA A 127 19.96 3.67 11.09
CA ALA A 127 19.57 4.55 12.18
C ALA A 127 18.97 3.69 13.32
N THR A 128 19.49 3.84 14.53
CA THR A 128 18.86 3.32 15.74
C THR A 128 18.39 4.51 16.56
N ASP A 129 17.07 4.70 16.64
CA ASP A 129 16.46 5.73 17.46
C ASP A 129 16.10 5.10 18.81
N LEU A 130 16.54 5.72 19.89
CA LEU A 130 16.20 5.32 21.25
C LEU A 130 15.21 6.31 21.84
N ARG A 131 14.09 5.79 22.31
CA ARG A 131 13.05 6.59 22.99
C ARG A 131 12.93 6.09 24.42
N ILE A 132 13.09 7.02 25.36
CA ILE A 132 12.72 6.82 26.75
C ILE A 132 11.35 7.44 26.90
N LEU A 133 10.33 6.61 27.13
CA LEU A 133 8.99 7.09 27.44
C LEU A 133 8.95 7.44 28.93
N PHE A 134 8.52 8.66 29.26
CA PHE A 134 8.39 9.10 30.65
C PHE A 134 7.09 8.56 31.27
N ASP A 135 7.09 8.41 32.59
CA ASP A 135 6.06 7.91 33.53
C ASP A 135 5.95 6.40 33.78
N GLU A 136 6.50 5.53 32.93
CA GLU A 136 6.85 4.13 33.23
C GLU A 136 8.02 3.74 32.29
N PRO A 137 9.14 3.16 32.77
CA PRO A 137 10.39 3.22 32.03
C PRO A 137 10.45 2.11 30.98
N TRP A 138 9.55 2.09 30.00
CA TRP A 138 9.79 1.30 28.80
C TRP A 138 11.03 1.87 28.12
N LEU A 139 12.09 1.06 28.06
CA LEU A 139 13.17 1.36 27.15
C LEU A 139 12.81 0.78 25.80
N VAL A 140 12.52 1.65 24.83
CA VAL A 140 12.18 1.25 23.47
C VAL A 140 13.32 1.63 22.54
N GLN A 141 13.95 0.62 21.95
CA GLN A 141 14.95 0.76 20.90
C GLN A 141 14.29 0.48 19.56
N VAL A 142 14.35 1.44 18.64
CA VAL A 142 13.85 1.27 17.28
C VAL A 142 15.03 1.22 16.34
N SER A 143 15.16 0.15 15.57
CA SER A 143 16.21 -0.01 14.58
C SER A 143 15.63 -0.26 13.20
N TYR A 144 16.29 0.26 12.18
CA TYR A 144 15.87 0.10 10.79
C TYR A 144 16.95 -0.64 10.00
N ALA A 145 16.54 -1.62 9.22
CA ALA A 145 17.41 -2.38 8.32
C ALA A 145 16.80 -2.40 6.92
N ARG A 146 17.61 -2.06 5.92
CA ARG A 146 17.22 -2.23 4.51
C ARG A 146 17.50 -3.65 4.06
N LEU A 147 16.52 -4.23 3.40
CA LEU A 147 16.50 -5.63 3.01
C LEU A 147 17.07 -5.81 1.60
N LYS A 148 17.67 -6.97 1.36
CA LYS A 148 18.35 -7.35 0.10
C LYS A 148 17.88 -8.73 -0.34
N GLY A 149 18.33 -9.18 -1.52
CA GLY A 149 18.01 -10.50 -2.05
C GLY A 149 16.70 -10.53 -2.85
N ASP A 150 15.97 -11.65 -2.75
CA ASP A 150 14.73 -11.89 -3.48
C ASP A 150 13.54 -11.24 -2.79
N ILE A 151 13.50 -9.92 -2.79
CA ILE A 151 12.56 -9.17 -1.96
C ILE A 151 11.11 -9.39 -2.43
N PRO A 152 10.20 -9.83 -1.53
CA PRO A 152 8.80 -10.06 -1.85
C PRO A 152 8.04 -8.76 -2.13
N MET A 153 6.97 -8.90 -2.92
CA MET A 153 6.01 -7.84 -3.18
C MET A 153 5.06 -7.65 -2.00
N ASP A 154 4.57 -6.43 -1.87
CA ASP A 154 3.49 -6.01 -0.99
C ASP A 154 2.15 -6.64 -1.41
N ARG A 155 1.38 -7.05 -0.41
CA ARG A 155 0.21 -7.91 -0.47
C ARG A 155 -0.71 -7.64 0.73
N GLU A 156 -2.01 -7.79 0.53
CA GLU A 156 -2.98 -7.72 1.61
C GLU A 156 -3.21 -9.13 2.17
N TRP A 157 -3.56 -9.23 3.45
CA TRP A 157 -4.02 -10.48 4.06
C TRP A 157 -3.03 -11.66 3.99
N GLY A 158 -1.74 -11.35 3.95
CA GLY A 158 -0.66 -12.33 4.13
C GLY A 158 -0.41 -12.62 5.62
N ALA A 159 0.44 -13.61 5.88
CA ALA A 159 0.87 -13.92 7.25
C ALA A 159 2.39 -13.86 7.34
N VAL A 160 2.89 -13.27 8.44
CA VAL A 160 4.32 -13.26 8.78
C VAL A 160 4.50 -13.89 10.15
N ALA A 161 5.45 -14.82 10.25
CA ALA A 161 5.78 -15.50 11.50
C ALA A 161 7.28 -15.47 11.77
N ALA A 162 7.66 -15.33 13.04
CA ALA A 162 9.05 -15.35 13.48
C ALA A 162 9.47 -16.77 13.88
N LEU A 163 10.43 -17.35 13.15
CA LEU A 163 10.97 -18.70 13.35
C LEU A 163 12.41 -18.69 13.86
N GLY A 164 12.88 -19.86 14.33
CA GLY A 164 14.27 -20.05 14.74
C GLY A 164 14.68 -19.14 15.90
N MET A 165 13.78 -18.92 16.85
CA MET A 165 13.95 -17.97 17.95
C MET A 165 14.07 -16.50 17.48
N GLY A 166 13.29 -16.11 16.48
CA GLY A 166 13.30 -14.74 15.93
C GLY A 166 14.52 -14.41 15.08
N LYS A 167 15.22 -15.43 14.56
CA LYS A 167 16.32 -15.26 13.60
C LYS A 167 15.84 -15.19 12.15
N HIS A 168 14.69 -15.78 11.87
CA HIS A 168 14.09 -15.81 10.54
C HIS A 168 12.66 -15.29 10.59
N LEU A 169 12.24 -14.48 9.62
CA LEU A 169 10.84 -14.20 9.36
C LEU A 169 10.40 -14.98 8.14
N VAL A 170 9.25 -15.64 8.22
CA VAL A 170 8.65 -16.33 7.09
C VAL A 170 7.36 -15.61 6.72
N LEU A 171 7.32 -15.14 5.48
CA LEU A 171 6.15 -14.53 4.86
C LEU A 171 5.50 -15.55 3.93
N TYR A 172 4.20 -15.76 4.09
CA TYR A 172 3.42 -16.67 3.26
C TYR A 172 2.04 -16.12 2.91
N GLY A 173 1.56 -16.48 1.73
CA GLY A 173 0.23 -16.14 1.23
C GLY A 173 0.00 -14.65 1.01
N GLY A 174 -1.26 -14.26 0.94
CA GLY A 174 -1.73 -12.89 0.67
C GLY A 174 -2.17 -12.67 -0.78
N MET A 175 -2.85 -11.56 -1.02
CA MET A 175 -3.36 -11.17 -2.34
C MET A 175 -2.69 -9.88 -2.80
N SER A 176 -2.24 -9.84 -4.06
CA SER A 176 -1.78 -8.60 -4.69
C SER A 176 -2.83 -8.06 -5.65
N LYS A 177 -3.09 -6.75 -5.59
CA LYS A 177 -4.02 -6.03 -6.49
C LYS A 177 -3.32 -5.46 -7.74
N VAL A 178 -2.03 -5.77 -7.97
CA VAL A 178 -1.29 -5.26 -9.13
C VAL A 178 -1.86 -5.82 -10.42
N PRO A 179 -2.31 -4.98 -11.37
CA PRO A 179 -2.73 -5.44 -12.69
C PRO A 179 -1.57 -6.18 -13.40
N GLY A 180 -1.78 -7.45 -13.72
CA GLY A 180 -0.79 -8.27 -14.46
C GLY A 180 0.12 -9.15 -13.61
N ALA A 181 0.15 -8.99 -12.27
CA ALA A 181 0.66 -10.03 -11.40
C ALA A 181 -0.47 -11.05 -11.17
N ALA A 182 -0.30 -12.30 -11.61
CA ALA A 182 -1.30 -13.32 -11.30
C ALA A 182 -1.43 -13.41 -9.77
N SER A 183 -2.58 -13.03 -9.21
CA SER A 183 -2.90 -13.12 -7.77
C SER A 183 -2.49 -14.48 -7.18
N ASP A 184 -2.64 -15.52 -7.99
CA ASP A 184 -2.31 -16.92 -7.70
C ASP A 184 -0.80 -17.22 -7.56
N SER A 185 0.08 -16.33 -8.02
CA SER A 185 1.54 -16.44 -7.87
C SER A 185 2.05 -15.88 -6.54
N VAL A 186 1.46 -14.76 -6.08
CA VAL A 186 1.82 -14.12 -4.80
C VAL A 186 1.33 -14.95 -3.63
N GLY A 187 0.10 -15.47 -3.69
CA GLY A 187 -0.45 -16.26 -2.60
C GLY A 187 0.16 -17.65 -2.41
N ARG A 188 1.02 -18.11 -3.34
CA ARG A 188 1.81 -19.36 -3.21
C ARG A 188 3.26 -19.13 -2.77
N GLU A 189 3.69 -17.87 -2.73
CA GLU A 189 5.08 -17.52 -2.43
C GLU A 189 5.37 -17.71 -0.94
N VAL A 190 6.42 -18.47 -0.64
CA VAL A 190 7.10 -18.47 0.65
C VAL A 190 8.38 -17.66 0.51
N ALA A 191 8.50 -16.59 1.28
CA ALA A 191 9.70 -15.78 1.36
C ALA A 191 10.26 -15.87 2.78
N VAL A 192 11.58 -16.01 2.91
CA VAL A 192 12.26 -16.15 4.20
C VAL A 192 13.30 -15.05 4.33
N LEU A 193 13.18 -14.24 5.38
CA LEU A 193 14.13 -13.20 5.72
C LEU A 193 15.02 -13.66 6.86
N THR A 194 16.33 -13.65 6.66
CA THR A 194 17.30 -13.87 7.75
C THR A 194 17.67 -12.52 8.37
N ILE A 195 17.23 -12.30 9.62
CA ILE A 195 17.29 -11.00 10.31
C ILE A 195 18.72 -10.43 10.38
N ASP A 196 19.69 -11.24 10.79
CA ASP A 196 21.07 -10.78 11.00
C ASP A 196 21.75 -10.32 9.70
N SER A 197 21.36 -10.91 8.57
CA SER A 197 21.91 -10.58 7.25
C SER A 197 21.08 -9.55 6.48
N GLY A 198 19.80 -9.39 6.83
CA GLY A 198 18.83 -8.61 6.07
C GLY A 198 18.52 -9.18 4.67
N VAL A 199 18.81 -10.46 4.40
CA VAL A 199 18.63 -11.07 3.08
C VAL A 199 17.34 -11.88 3.02
N TRP A 200 16.51 -11.56 2.03
CA TRP A 200 15.37 -12.37 1.60
C TRP A 200 15.81 -13.47 0.66
N GLU A 201 15.28 -14.66 0.91
CA GLU A 201 15.46 -15.85 0.09
C GLU A 201 14.10 -16.43 -0.30
N ARG A 202 14.05 -16.98 -1.52
CA ARG A 202 12.93 -17.74 -2.04
C ARG A 202 13.29 -19.23 -2.10
N PRO A 203 13.03 -20.00 -1.04
CA PRO A 203 13.33 -21.42 -1.05
C PRO A 203 12.53 -22.14 -2.15
N SER A 204 13.25 -22.69 -3.13
CA SER A 204 12.67 -23.39 -4.28
C SER A 204 11.83 -24.62 -3.89
N GLY A 205 12.17 -25.25 -2.76
CA GLY A 205 11.43 -26.39 -2.18
C GLY A 205 10.10 -26.03 -1.50
N ALA A 206 9.83 -24.74 -1.26
CA ALA A 206 8.68 -24.27 -0.48
C ALA A 206 7.49 -23.80 -1.34
N ARG A 207 7.48 -24.08 -2.65
CA ARG A 207 6.32 -23.76 -3.50
C ARG A 207 5.17 -24.72 -3.20
N THR A 208 4.05 -24.23 -2.66
CA THR A 208 2.81 -25.02 -2.54
C THR A 208 1.94 -24.90 -3.79
N ALA A 209 0.95 -25.79 -3.89
CA ALA A 209 -0.03 -25.81 -4.97
C ALA A 209 -1.21 -24.81 -4.78
N ALA A 210 -1.43 -24.23 -3.61
CA ALA A 210 -2.65 -23.43 -3.34
C ALA A 210 -2.32 -22.02 -2.83
N SER A 211 -2.75 -21.02 -3.59
CA SER A 211 -2.76 -19.62 -3.15
C SER A 211 -3.75 -19.43 -2.00
N CYS A 212 -3.34 -18.71 -0.94
CA CYS A 212 -4.23 -18.40 0.18
C CYS A 212 -4.06 -16.98 0.73
N ALA A 213 -5.18 -16.30 0.95
CA ALA A 213 -5.27 -15.01 1.65
C ALA A 213 -6.13 -15.15 2.90
N SER A 214 -5.97 -14.24 3.87
CA SER A 214 -6.76 -14.22 5.12
C SER A 214 -6.70 -15.54 5.89
N HIS A 215 -5.55 -16.22 5.82
CA HIS A 215 -5.26 -17.46 6.53
C HIS A 215 -4.51 -17.13 7.83
N SER A 216 -4.48 -18.08 8.75
CA SER A 216 -3.56 -18.00 9.89
C SER A 216 -2.28 -18.77 9.60
N ALA A 217 -1.12 -18.22 9.95
CA ALA A 217 0.15 -18.95 10.00
C ALA A 217 0.75 -18.84 11.40
N VAL A 218 0.82 -19.96 12.13
CA VAL A 218 1.25 -20.01 13.53
C VAL A 218 2.45 -20.94 13.68
N VAL A 219 3.44 -20.51 14.46
CA VAL A 219 4.59 -21.35 14.79
C VAL A 219 4.18 -22.43 15.79
N VAL A 220 4.49 -23.68 15.46
CA VAL A 220 4.27 -24.85 16.31
C VAL A 220 5.64 -25.49 16.57
N GLY A 221 6.00 -25.66 17.85
CA GLY A 221 7.32 -26.10 18.23
C GLY A 221 8.40 -25.08 17.87
N ARG A 222 9.54 -25.58 17.39
CA ARG A 222 10.70 -24.74 17.06
C ARG A 222 10.84 -24.42 15.58
N THR A 223 10.37 -25.32 14.71
CA THR A 223 10.71 -25.30 13.28
C THR A 223 9.52 -25.56 12.36
N LYS A 224 8.29 -25.59 12.87
CA LYS A 224 7.10 -25.81 12.04
C LYS A 224 6.24 -24.57 11.99
N LEU A 225 5.78 -24.22 10.80
CA LEU A 225 4.77 -23.21 10.56
C LEU A 225 3.49 -23.92 10.12
N LEU A 226 2.45 -23.89 10.96
CA LEU A 226 1.14 -24.43 10.64
C LEU A 226 0.30 -23.34 10.00
N VAL A 227 -0.23 -23.63 8.82
CA VAL A 227 -1.19 -22.82 8.09
C VAL A 227 -2.56 -23.48 8.12
N PHE A 228 -3.58 -22.70 8.46
CA PHE A 228 -4.96 -23.15 8.47
C PHE A 228 -5.89 -22.11 7.85
N GLY A 229 -6.86 -22.62 7.09
CA GLY A 229 -7.94 -21.84 6.50
C GLY A 229 -7.50 -20.84 5.43
N GLY A 230 -8.25 -19.75 5.32
CA GLY A 230 -8.07 -18.70 4.32
C GLY A 230 -8.93 -18.87 3.08
N GLN A 231 -8.95 -17.82 2.27
CA GLN A 231 -9.63 -17.76 0.98
C GLN A 231 -8.70 -18.24 -0.13
N ARG A 232 -9.18 -19.16 -0.97
CA ARG A 232 -8.47 -19.69 -2.15
C ARG A 232 -9.17 -19.27 -3.43
N GLY A 233 -8.39 -18.92 -4.45
CA GLY A 233 -8.91 -18.49 -5.76
C GLY A 233 -9.27 -17.00 -5.81
N ASP A 234 -9.59 -16.51 -7.01
CA ASP A 234 -10.01 -15.13 -7.27
C ASP A 234 -11.47 -15.05 -7.74
N GLY A 235 -12.12 -13.90 -7.49
CA GLY A 235 -13.48 -13.62 -7.96
C GLY A 235 -14.54 -14.58 -7.45
N ALA A 236 -15.47 -15.00 -8.32
CA ALA A 236 -16.62 -15.85 -7.96
C ALA A 236 -16.26 -17.30 -7.61
N ALA A 237 -15.01 -17.73 -7.85
CA ALA A 237 -14.50 -19.05 -7.48
C ALA A 237 -13.80 -19.04 -6.10
N ALA A 238 -13.80 -17.90 -5.40
CA ALA A 238 -13.11 -17.76 -4.14
C ALA A 238 -13.82 -18.52 -3.01
N GLY A 239 -13.23 -19.62 -2.56
CA GLY A 239 -13.76 -20.47 -1.50
C GLY A 239 -12.95 -20.37 -0.21
N ALA A 240 -13.62 -20.35 0.94
CA ALA A 240 -12.95 -20.54 2.22
C ALA A 240 -12.44 -21.99 2.34
N ALA A 241 -11.25 -22.18 2.91
CA ALA A 241 -10.61 -23.49 3.10
C ALA A 241 -10.72 -23.97 4.56
N ALA A 242 -10.66 -25.29 4.76
CA ALA A 242 -10.55 -25.94 6.07
C ALA A 242 -9.29 -26.83 6.18
N ASP A 243 -8.39 -26.76 5.19
CA ASP A 243 -7.21 -27.62 5.15
C ASP A 243 -6.13 -27.13 6.11
N VAL A 244 -5.37 -28.09 6.64
CA VAL A 244 -4.15 -27.84 7.41
C VAL A 244 -2.95 -28.11 6.51
N ALA A 245 -2.00 -27.18 6.48
CA ALA A 245 -0.72 -27.35 5.83
C ALA A 245 0.40 -26.99 6.82
N VAL A 246 1.48 -27.77 6.85
CA VAL A 246 2.60 -27.57 7.77
C VAL A 246 3.87 -27.42 6.96
N LEU A 247 4.51 -26.26 7.06
CA LEU A 247 5.84 -26.02 6.51
C LEU A 247 6.89 -26.36 7.56
N ASN A 248 7.80 -27.26 7.22
CA ASN A 248 9.01 -27.51 8.01
C ASN A 248 10.08 -26.49 7.60
N ALA A 249 10.50 -25.64 8.52
CA ALA A 249 11.44 -24.55 8.29
C ALA A 249 12.90 -25.02 8.07
N ASP A 250 13.28 -26.20 8.58
CA ASP A 250 14.62 -26.74 8.38
C ASP A 250 14.80 -27.28 6.94
N THR A 251 13.74 -27.90 6.41
CA THR A 251 13.75 -28.52 5.08
C THR A 251 13.11 -27.65 4.00
N MET A 252 12.39 -26.60 4.40
CA MET A 252 11.53 -25.78 3.56
C MET A 252 10.54 -26.61 2.73
N LYS A 253 10.03 -27.71 3.30
CA LYS A 253 9.07 -28.61 2.66
C LYS A 253 7.72 -28.58 3.34
N TRP A 254 6.67 -28.63 2.52
CA TRP A 254 5.30 -28.70 2.98
C TRP A 254 4.84 -30.12 3.25
N MET A 255 4.02 -30.26 4.27
CA MET A 255 3.34 -31.49 4.65
C MET A 255 1.87 -31.19 4.86
N SER A 256 0.99 -31.97 4.22
CA SER A 256 -0.45 -31.93 4.49
C SER A 256 -0.78 -33.09 5.42
N PRO A 257 -0.93 -32.85 6.74
CA PRO A 257 -1.30 -33.91 7.66
C PRO A 257 -2.67 -34.48 7.27
N GLN A 258 -2.81 -35.80 7.34
CA GLN A 258 -4.12 -36.41 7.22
C GLN A 258 -4.93 -36.09 8.47
N ILE A 259 -5.97 -35.28 8.30
CA ILE A 259 -6.91 -34.94 9.36
C ILE A 259 -7.63 -36.22 9.77
N LYS A 260 -7.45 -36.63 11.02
CA LYS A 260 -8.12 -37.77 11.62
C LYS A 260 -9.38 -37.30 12.36
N GLY A 261 -10.34 -38.20 12.54
CA GLY A 261 -11.61 -37.92 13.19
C GLY A 261 -12.69 -37.39 12.24
N THR A 262 -13.91 -37.26 12.77
CA THR A 262 -15.10 -36.82 12.00
C THR A 262 -15.43 -35.35 12.21
N GLU A 263 -15.02 -34.77 13.34
CA GLU A 263 -15.25 -33.37 13.66
C GLU A 263 -14.13 -32.49 13.13
N ARG A 264 -14.50 -31.34 12.56
CA ARG A 264 -13.57 -30.33 12.03
C ARG A 264 -14.27 -28.98 11.92
N PRO A 265 -13.53 -27.87 12.03
CA PRO A 265 -14.07 -26.55 11.81
C PRO A 265 -14.63 -26.41 10.38
N LEU A 266 -15.69 -25.60 10.25
CA LEU A 266 -16.13 -25.12 8.95
C LEU A 266 -14.99 -24.38 8.21
N PRO A 267 -14.93 -24.45 6.88
CA PRO A 267 -14.02 -23.64 6.09
C PRO A 267 -14.20 -22.16 6.38
N ARG A 268 -13.11 -21.47 6.68
CA ARG A 268 -13.13 -20.09 7.20
C ARG A 268 -11.92 -19.27 6.80
N SER A 269 -12.06 -17.95 6.88
CA SER A 269 -10.99 -16.97 6.66
C SER A 269 -11.06 -15.85 7.70
N GLY A 270 -9.96 -15.15 7.93
CA GLY A 270 -9.87 -14.04 8.89
C GLY A 270 -10.10 -14.48 10.34
N HIS A 271 -9.96 -15.76 10.66
CA HIS A 271 -10.02 -16.26 12.02
C HIS A 271 -8.77 -15.86 12.81
N ALA A 272 -8.93 -15.72 14.12
CA ALA A 272 -7.81 -15.49 15.03
C ALA A 272 -7.22 -16.84 15.45
N SER A 273 -5.90 -16.93 15.62
CA SER A 273 -5.26 -18.16 16.09
C SER A 273 -3.99 -17.93 16.89
N CYS A 274 -3.70 -18.81 17.84
CA CYS A 274 -2.44 -18.85 18.57
C CYS A 274 -2.04 -20.30 18.92
N CYS A 275 -0.76 -20.52 19.22
CA CYS A 275 -0.28 -21.84 19.66
C CYS A 275 -0.06 -21.86 21.17
N ILE A 276 -0.59 -22.88 21.84
CA ILE A 276 -0.46 -23.11 23.27
C ILE A 276 -0.03 -24.56 23.46
N ARG A 277 1.20 -24.77 23.95
CA ARG A 277 1.75 -26.12 24.23
C ARG A 277 1.57 -27.09 23.06
N GLU A 278 2.02 -26.69 21.87
CA GLU A 278 1.92 -27.47 20.60
C GLU A 278 0.49 -27.68 20.05
N ARG A 279 -0.52 -27.07 20.65
CA ARG A 279 -1.90 -27.07 20.16
C ARG A 279 -2.24 -25.72 19.56
N VAL A 280 -2.88 -25.71 18.39
CA VAL A 280 -3.29 -24.46 17.74
C VAL A 280 -4.75 -24.21 18.04
N PHE A 281 -5.02 -23.11 18.72
CA PHE A 281 -6.36 -22.62 19.00
C PHE A 281 -6.79 -21.70 17.87
N VAL A 282 -8.03 -21.85 17.43
CA VAL A 282 -8.69 -21.04 16.40
C VAL A 282 -9.97 -20.46 16.99
N PHE A 283 -10.18 -19.17 16.79
CA PHE A 283 -11.37 -18.45 17.22
C PHE A 283 -11.98 -17.65 16.07
N GLY A 284 -13.28 -17.83 15.86
CA GLY A 284 -14.08 -17.03 14.94
C GLY A 284 -13.67 -17.13 13.47
N GLY A 285 -13.69 -15.99 12.77
CA GLY A 285 -13.52 -15.88 11.33
C GLY A 285 -14.86 -15.79 10.59
N ALA A 286 -14.80 -15.81 9.26
CA ALA A 286 -15.96 -15.80 8.38
C ALA A 286 -15.94 -17.02 7.46
N THR A 287 -17.11 -17.63 7.25
CA THR A 287 -17.31 -18.66 6.22
C THR A 287 -17.40 -18.04 4.82
N ALA A 288 -17.40 -18.86 3.78
CA ALA A 288 -17.45 -18.38 2.39
C ALA A 288 -18.74 -17.61 2.04
N ASP A 289 -19.84 -17.91 2.72
CA ASP A 289 -21.14 -17.23 2.63
C ASP A 289 -21.21 -15.95 3.51
N GLY A 290 -20.11 -15.55 4.15
CA GLY A 290 -20.02 -14.33 4.94
C GLY A 290 -20.59 -14.44 6.36
N VAL A 291 -20.92 -15.65 6.83
CA VAL A 291 -21.37 -15.87 8.21
C VAL A 291 -20.18 -15.74 9.15
N LEU A 292 -20.26 -14.77 10.05
CA LEU A 292 -19.26 -14.59 11.10
C LEU A 292 -19.41 -15.65 12.18
N LEU A 293 -18.29 -16.10 12.71
CA LEU A 293 -18.20 -17.16 13.71
C LEU A 293 -17.61 -16.63 15.02
N ASN A 294 -17.90 -17.31 16.12
CA ASN A 294 -17.27 -17.13 17.45
C ASN A 294 -16.98 -18.47 18.15
N ASP A 295 -16.92 -19.56 17.39
CA ASP A 295 -16.57 -20.89 17.88
C ASP A 295 -15.07 -21.01 18.19
N VAL A 296 -14.73 -21.94 19.08
CA VAL A 296 -13.34 -22.26 19.43
C VAL A 296 -13.02 -23.68 18.99
N TRP A 297 -11.97 -23.81 18.20
CA TRP A 297 -11.43 -25.10 17.74
C TRP A 297 -9.98 -25.27 18.15
N VAL A 298 -9.59 -26.50 18.44
CA VAL A 298 -8.21 -26.85 18.78
C VAL A 298 -7.71 -27.91 17.82
N TRP A 299 -6.59 -27.63 17.17
CA TRP A 299 -5.81 -28.61 16.44
C TRP A 299 -4.73 -29.17 17.35
N ASP A 300 -4.76 -30.48 17.55
CA ASP A 300 -3.71 -31.22 18.23
C ASP A 300 -2.79 -31.87 17.19
N GLN A 301 -1.55 -31.40 17.15
CA GLN A 301 -0.56 -31.78 16.14
C GLN A 301 -0.15 -33.26 16.22
N ASP A 302 -0.12 -33.84 17.42
CA ASP A 302 0.33 -35.21 17.65
C ASP A 302 -0.72 -36.22 17.20
N SER A 303 -1.99 -35.94 17.54
CA SER A 303 -3.12 -36.76 17.10
C SER A 303 -3.55 -36.46 15.67
N SER A 304 -3.19 -35.28 15.13
CA SER A 304 -3.72 -34.75 13.86
C SER A 304 -5.24 -34.69 13.83
N GLN A 305 -5.84 -34.27 14.95
CA GLN A 305 -7.29 -34.18 15.14
C GLN A 305 -7.70 -32.77 15.51
N TRP A 306 -8.91 -32.41 15.07
CA TRP A 306 -9.62 -31.23 15.55
C TRP A 306 -10.53 -31.60 16.71
N ALA A 307 -10.65 -30.71 17.67
CA ALA A 307 -11.62 -30.79 18.74
C ALA A 307 -12.37 -29.46 18.86
N HIS A 308 -13.69 -29.53 18.91
CA HIS A 308 -14.52 -28.37 19.26
C HIS A 308 -14.45 -28.13 20.77
N VAL A 309 -14.24 -26.87 21.18
CA VAL A 309 -14.18 -26.50 22.58
C VAL A 309 -15.46 -25.77 22.97
N SER A 310 -16.29 -26.42 23.77
CA SER A 310 -17.43 -25.77 24.41
C SER A 310 -16.93 -24.75 25.42
N THR A 311 -17.29 -23.48 25.21
CA THR A 311 -16.91 -22.38 26.08
C THR A 311 -18.15 -21.71 26.68
N PHE A 312 -17.95 -21.06 27.82
CA PHE A 312 -19.01 -20.47 28.64
C PHE A 312 -18.68 -19.01 29.01
N GLY A 313 -19.57 -18.36 29.77
CA GLY A 313 -19.36 -16.99 30.24
C GLY A 313 -19.71 -15.93 29.20
N THR A 314 -18.98 -14.82 29.18
CA THR A 314 -19.22 -13.70 28.27
C THR A 314 -18.47 -13.93 26.96
N VAL A 315 -19.02 -14.82 26.11
CA VAL A 315 -18.41 -15.18 24.83
C VAL A 315 -18.32 -13.93 23.93
N PRO A 316 -17.17 -13.66 23.28
CA PRO A 316 -17.07 -12.54 22.34
C PRO A 316 -18.05 -12.71 21.18
N SER A 317 -18.51 -11.59 20.63
CA SER A 317 -19.39 -11.60 19.45
C SER A 317 -18.72 -12.29 18.24
N PRO A 318 -19.50 -12.88 17.32
CA PRO A 318 -19.00 -13.34 16.03
C PRO A 318 -18.22 -12.25 15.31
N ARG A 319 -17.01 -12.59 14.84
CA ARG A 319 -16.08 -11.61 14.28
C ARG A 319 -15.02 -12.23 13.36
N THR A 320 -14.53 -11.40 12.45
CA THR A 320 -13.38 -11.69 11.56
C THR A 320 -12.25 -10.68 11.78
N GLY A 321 -11.04 -11.00 11.34
CA GLY A 321 -9.88 -10.12 11.46
C GLY A 321 -9.43 -9.83 12.90
N ALA A 322 -9.87 -10.62 13.88
CA ALA A 322 -9.45 -10.47 15.26
C ALA A 322 -8.03 -11.01 15.48
N ALA A 323 -7.32 -10.46 16.45
CA ALA A 323 -6.01 -10.93 16.86
C ALA A 323 -6.13 -11.91 18.04
N ALA A 324 -5.37 -13.00 18.05
CA ALA A 324 -5.30 -13.92 19.19
C ALA A 324 -3.87 -14.15 19.66
N THR A 325 -3.71 -14.31 20.97
CA THR A 325 -2.43 -14.60 21.63
C THR A 325 -2.70 -15.35 22.94
N CYS A 326 -1.67 -15.81 23.63
CA CYS A 326 -1.80 -16.54 24.89
C CYS A 326 -0.75 -16.11 25.90
N THR A 327 -0.99 -16.35 27.18
CA THR A 327 0.01 -16.15 28.24
C THR A 327 1.13 -17.17 28.14
N ASP A 328 2.33 -16.79 28.61
CA ASP A 328 3.51 -17.65 28.62
C ASP A 328 3.30 -18.97 29.42
N ASP A 329 2.44 -18.93 30.46
CA ASP A 329 2.07 -20.12 31.24
C ASP A 329 1.03 -21.03 30.54
N GLY A 330 0.47 -20.56 29.42
CA GLY A 330 -0.55 -21.24 28.63
C GLY A 330 -1.89 -21.40 29.35
N ARG A 331 -2.23 -20.56 30.33
CA ARG A 331 -3.49 -20.63 31.08
C ARG A 331 -4.61 -19.78 30.48
N ARG A 332 -4.28 -18.72 29.75
CA ARG A 332 -5.26 -17.80 29.16
C ARG A 332 -4.97 -17.56 27.69
N LEU A 333 -6.02 -17.60 26.89
CA LEU A 333 -6.02 -17.15 25.51
C LEU A 333 -6.70 -15.78 25.46
N TYR A 334 -6.09 -14.80 24.81
CA TYR A 334 -6.62 -13.45 24.63
C TYR A 334 -7.07 -13.24 23.19
N VAL A 335 -8.19 -12.55 23.00
CA VAL A 335 -8.69 -12.08 21.70
C VAL A 335 -8.86 -10.57 21.78
N PHE A 336 -8.37 -9.86 20.77
CA PHE A 336 -8.50 -8.41 20.65
C PHE A 336 -9.10 -8.01 19.29
N GLY A 337 -10.03 -7.06 19.34
CA GLY A 337 -10.53 -6.35 18.16
C GLY A 337 -11.21 -7.25 17.14
N GLY A 338 -10.96 -6.97 15.85
CA GLY A 338 -11.64 -7.58 14.71
C GLY A 338 -12.85 -6.77 14.25
N SER A 339 -13.65 -7.32 13.34
CA SER A 339 -14.86 -6.72 12.79
C SER A 339 -16.06 -7.62 13.03
N ASP A 340 -17.17 -7.02 13.50
CA ASP A 340 -18.48 -7.67 13.67
C ASP A 340 -19.33 -7.67 12.38
N GLY A 341 -18.72 -7.30 11.24
CA GLY A 341 -19.38 -7.18 9.94
C GLY A 341 -19.98 -5.79 9.69
N GLY A 342 -20.16 -4.97 10.73
CA GLY A 342 -20.57 -3.57 10.61
C GLY A 342 -19.46 -2.58 10.96
N ARG A 343 -18.65 -2.89 11.99
CA ARG A 343 -17.59 -2.01 12.50
C ARG A 343 -16.41 -2.80 13.02
N CYS A 344 -15.24 -2.17 13.00
CA CYS A 344 -14.10 -2.63 13.76
C CYS A 344 -14.34 -2.48 15.27
N LEU A 345 -13.69 -3.34 16.06
CA LEU A 345 -13.79 -3.45 17.51
C LEU A 345 -12.43 -3.17 18.16
N ASN A 346 -12.42 -2.81 19.44
CA ASN A 346 -11.20 -2.67 20.27
C ASN A 346 -11.39 -3.31 21.66
N ASP A 347 -12.37 -4.20 21.81
CA ASP A 347 -12.57 -4.96 23.04
C ASP A 347 -11.48 -6.04 23.19
N VAL A 348 -11.18 -6.37 24.45
CA VAL A 348 -10.26 -7.45 24.82
C VAL A 348 -11.05 -8.46 25.63
N HIS A 349 -10.99 -9.73 25.22
CA HIS A 349 -11.54 -10.85 25.98
C HIS A 349 -10.44 -11.86 26.26
N TYR A 350 -10.60 -12.62 27.33
CA TYR A 350 -9.77 -13.79 27.58
C TYR A 350 -10.60 -15.02 27.89
N LEU A 351 -10.12 -16.17 27.42
CA LEU A 351 -10.61 -17.50 27.74
C LEU A 351 -9.70 -18.10 28.79
N ASP A 352 -10.24 -18.38 29.98
CA ASP A 352 -9.60 -19.23 30.97
C ASP A 352 -9.63 -20.67 30.46
N LEU A 353 -8.46 -21.26 30.19
CA LEU A 353 -8.36 -22.58 29.56
C LEU A 353 -8.57 -23.74 30.54
N GLU A 354 -8.58 -23.48 31.85
CA GLU A 354 -8.93 -24.48 32.86
C GLU A 354 -10.45 -24.55 33.02
N LYS A 355 -11.12 -23.40 33.04
CA LYS A 355 -12.58 -23.30 33.23
C LYS A 355 -13.37 -23.24 31.93
N LEU A 356 -12.69 -23.09 30.79
CA LEU A 356 -13.27 -22.84 29.47
C LEU A 356 -14.30 -21.69 29.49
N THR A 357 -14.01 -20.65 30.26
CA THR A 357 -14.93 -19.52 30.49
C THR A 357 -14.32 -18.23 29.94
N TRP A 358 -15.07 -17.55 29.09
CA TRP A 358 -14.74 -16.23 28.56
C TRP A 358 -15.08 -15.13 29.55
N SER A 359 -14.22 -14.12 29.59
CA SER A 359 -14.43 -12.90 30.38
C SER A 359 -13.86 -11.68 29.65
N PRO A 360 -14.55 -10.53 29.69
CA PRO A 360 -14.00 -9.29 29.16
C PRO A 360 -12.88 -8.79 30.08
N VAL A 361 -11.85 -8.16 29.50
CA VAL A 361 -10.86 -7.40 30.26
C VAL A 361 -11.41 -5.98 30.46
N ALA A 362 -11.78 -5.66 31.71
CA ALA A 362 -12.26 -4.34 32.05
C ALA A 362 -11.07 -3.36 32.14
N VAL A 363 -10.89 -2.55 31.10
CA VAL A 363 -9.85 -1.52 31.06
C VAL A 363 -10.40 -0.24 31.67
N HIS A 364 -9.72 0.29 32.69
CA HIS A 364 -10.23 1.42 33.48
C HIS A 364 -9.38 2.69 33.31
N MET A 365 -8.18 2.58 32.74
CA MET A 365 -7.20 3.65 32.65
C MET A 365 -6.49 3.66 31.28
N GLY A 366 -6.03 4.83 30.84
CA GLY A 366 -5.35 5.00 29.55
C GLY A 366 -6.29 5.03 28.34
N THR A 367 -5.77 5.49 27.19
CA THR A 367 -6.53 5.56 25.94
C THR A 367 -6.40 4.25 25.17
N PRO A 368 -7.49 3.49 24.95
CA PRO A 368 -7.43 2.27 24.16
C PRO A 368 -7.02 2.56 22.71
N PRO A 369 -6.41 1.58 22.02
CA PRO A 369 -6.22 1.67 20.57
C PRO A 369 -7.54 1.95 19.86
N GLU A 370 -7.46 2.67 18.74
CA GLU A 370 -8.57 2.80 17.79
C GLU A 370 -9.09 1.40 17.39
N PRO A 371 -10.43 1.21 17.26
CA PRO A 371 -11.03 -0.02 16.76
C PRO A 371 -10.42 -0.46 15.44
N ARG A 372 -9.99 -1.73 15.40
CA ARG A 372 -9.22 -2.26 14.29
C ARG A 372 -9.40 -3.74 14.04
N GLU A 373 -9.20 -4.12 12.79
CA GLU A 373 -9.08 -5.50 12.36
C GLU A 373 -7.72 -5.74 11.68
N GLY A 374 -7.32 -7.00 11.58
CA GLY A 374 -6.01 -7.39 11.03
C GLY A 374 -4.82 -6.92 11.87
N ALA A 375 -5.04 -6.59 13.14
CA ALA A 375 -3.96 -6.25 14.07
C ALA A 375 -3.16 -7.50 14.45
N SER A 376 -1.90 -7.30 14.81
CA SER A 376 -1.07 -8.36 15.39
C SER A 376 -1.03 -8.20 16.91
N ALA A 377 -1.14 -9.32 17.63
CA ALA A 377 -1.15 -9.35 19.09
C ALA A 377 -0.05 -10.26 19.64
N HIS A 378 0.53 -9.88 20.77
CA HIS A 378 1.50 -10.71 21.50
C HIS A 378 1.39 -10.44 22.99
N VAL A 379 1.49 -11.48 23.81
CA VAL A 379 1.62 -11.32 25.27
C VAL A 379 3.04 -11.61 25.66
N THR A 380 3.62 -10.73 26.47
CA THR A 380 4.95 -10.91 27.05
C THR A 380 4.89 -10.56 28.53
N SER A 381 5.28 -11.50 29.40
CA SER A 381 5.15 -11.35 30.85
C SER A 381 3.70 -11.03 31.25
N LYS A 382 3.39 -9.76 31.51
CA LYS A 382 2.07 -9.28 31.90
C LYS A 382 1.41 -8.33 30.92
N TYR A 383 2.05 -8.04 29.80
CA TYR A 383 1.60 -7.02 28.86
C TYR A 383 1.03 -7.64 27.59
N LEU A 384 -0.16 -7.21 27.19
CA LEU A 384 -0.72 -7.48 25.87
C LEU A 384 -0.32 -6.35 24.92
N LEU A 385 0.47 -6.68 23.91
CA LEU A 385 0.93 -5.77 22.86
C LEU A 385 0.03 -5.92 21.64
N ILE A 386 -0.45 -4.79 21.11
CA ILE A 386 -1.24 -4.69 19.89
C ILE A 386 -0.50 -3.75 18.94
N SER A 387 -0.29 -4.21 17.70
CA SER A 387 0.35 -3.40 16.67
C SER A 387 -0.32 -3.58 15.32
N GLY A 388 -0.34 -2.52 14.51
CA GLY A 388 -0.81 -2.61 13.13
C GLY A 388 -2.34 -2.61 13.01
N GLY A 389 -2.81 -3.17 11.89
CA GLY A 389 -4.23 -3.30 11.54
C GLY A 389 -4.76 -2.14 10.72
N CYS A 390 -6.07 -2.15 10.46
CA CYS A 390 -6.78 -1.02 9.86
C CYS A 390 -8.09 -0.75 10.60
N ASN A 391 -8.59 0.48 10.50
CA ASN A 391 -9.87 0.86 11.07
C ASN A 391 -11.04 0.59 10.10
N THR A 392 -12.27 0.88 10.53
CA THR A 392 -13.49 0.70 9.72
C THR A 392 -13.48 1.48 8.40
N MET A 393 -12.69 2.55 8.29
CA MET A 393 -12.54 3.33 7.04
C MET A 393 -11.45 2.76 6.12
N GLY A 394 -10.82 1.64 6.46
CA GLY A 394 -9.71 1.05 5.73
C GLY A 394 -8.37 1.76 5.93
N ARG A 395 -8.26 2.69 6.89
CA ARG A 395 -7.01 3.40 7.17
C ARG A 395 -6.07 2.48 7.94
N CYS A 396 -4.85 2.30 7.41
CA CYS A 396 -3.79 1.56 8.09
C CYS A 396 -3.35 2.26 9.38
N LEU A 397 -3.23 1.48 10.45
CA LEU A 397 -2.76 1.91 11.75
C LEU A 397 -1.35 1.35 11.95
N GLY A 398 -0.38 2.20 12.28
CA GLY A 398 1.00 1.79 12.50
C GLY A 398 1.41 1.79 13.98
N ASP A 399 0.50 2.18 14.88
CA ASP A 399 0.79 2.37 16.29
C ASP A 399 0.96 1.02 17.01
N THR A 400 1.76 1.05 18.08
CA THR A 400 1.98 -0.09 18.98
C THR A 400 1.54 0.30 20.38
N ARG A 401 0.55 -0.42 20.91
CA ARG A 401 -0.05 -0.20 22.24
C ARG A 401 0.22 -1.37 23.16
N ALA A 402 0.46 -1.08 24.44
CA ALA A 402 0.61 -2.09 25.49
C ALA A 402 -0.53 -1.97 26.51
N LEU A 403 -1.12 -3.09 26.89
CA LEU A 403 -2.10 -3.20 27.98
C LEU A 403 -1.49 -4.00 29.13
N ASP A 404 -1.38 -3.41 30.32
CA ASP A 404 -1.02 -4.15 31.54
C ASP A 404 -2.21 -5.04 31.96
N LEU A 405 -2.03 -6.36 31.96
CA LEU A 405 -3.10 -7.32 32.24
C LEU A 405 -3.43 -7.47 33.73
N TYR A 406 -2.59 -6.98 34.65
CA TYR A 406 -2.82 -7.03 36.10
C TYR A 406 -3.41 -5.72 36.62
N SER A 407 -2.99 -4.60 36.04
CA SER A 407 -3.60 -3.29 36.27
C SER A 407 -4.05 -2.71 34.93
N PRO A 408 -5.24 -3.12 34.41
CA PRO A 408 -5.72 -2.78 33.06
C PRO A 408 -5.61 -1.30 32.71
N ARG A 409 -4.48 -0.94 32.10
CA ARG A 409 -4.14 0.39 31.60
C ARG A 409 -3.46 0.30 30.24
N TRP A 410 -3.89 1.14 29.30
CA TRP A 410 -3.26 1.25 27.99
C TRP A 410 -2.13 2.28 27.97
N GLU A 411 -1.03 1.90 27.31
CA GLU A 411 0.16 2.72 27.11
C GLU A 411 0.54 2.73 25.62
N CYS A 412 1.10 3.85 25.14
CA CYS A 412 1.56 3.99 23.75
C CYS A 412 3.06 3.74 23.68
N LEU A 413 3.49 2.70 22.95
CA LEU A 413 4.91 2.40 22.75
C LEU A 413 5.46 3.02 21.46
N ASP A 414 4.64 3.08 20.41
CA ASP A 414 4.93 3.78 19.15
C ASP A 414 3.63 4.37 18.60
N GLU A 415 3.66 5.62 18.16
CA GLU A 415 2.52 6.29 17.52
C GLU A 415 2.31 5.87 16.06
N GLY A 416 3.26 5.12 15.49
CA GLY A 416 3.11 4.60 14.13
C GLY A 416 3.27 5.65 13.05
N ALA A 417 4.13 6.65 13.28
CA ALA A 417 4.35 7.77 12.37
C ALA A 417 4.69 7.33 10.93
N TRP A 418 5.29 6.15 10.77
CA TRP A 418 5.61 5.58 9.46
C TRP A 418 4.35 5.31 8.62
N ALA A 419 3.28 4.75 9.20
CA ALA A 419 2.05 4.44 8.47
C ALA A 419 1.33 5.72 8.04
N ASN A 420 1.34 6.74 8.91
CA ASN A 420 0.78 8.07 8.60
C ASN A 420 1.51 8.76 7.43
N SER A 421 2.80 8.45 7.23
CA SER A 421 3.62 9.04 6.17
C SER A 421 3.39 8.39 4.80
N LEU A 422 2.75 7.22 4.76
CA LEU A 422 2.54 6.42 3.55
C LEU A 422 1.05 6.36 3.19
N MET A 423 0.51 7.44 2.60
CA MET A 423 -0.92 7.53 2.25
C MET A 423 -1.38 6.47 1.23
N TRP A 424 -0.45 5.83 0.52
CA TRP A 424 -0.70 4.77 -0.46
C TRP A 424 -0.64 3.36 0.17
N LEU A 425 -0.41 3.23 1.48
CA LEU A 425 -0.30 1.94 2.15
C LEU A 425 -1.64 1.18 2.11
N LYS A 426 -1.59 -0.06 1.61
CA LYS A 426 -2.77 -0.91 1.44
C LYS A 426 -3.34 -1.38 2.80
N PRO A 427 -4.68 -1.42 2.98
CA PRO A 427 -5.31 -2.00 4.17
C PRO A 427 -4.80 -3.42 4.43
N HIS A 428 -4.58 -3.78 5.69
CA HIS A 428 -4.09 -5.12 6.10
C HIS A 428 -2.70 -5.50 5.55
N GLY A 429 -1.93 -4.54 5.00
CA GLY A 429 -0.51 -4.69 4.65
C GLY A 429 0.43 -4.48 5.85
N ALA A 430 -0.05 -4.60 7.09
CA ALA A 430 0.78 -4.46 8.28
C ALA A 430 1.45 -5.80 8.61
N TYR A 431 2.69 -5.95 8.19
CA TYR A 431 3.49 -7.16 8.39
C TYR A 431 4.19 -7.14 9.75
N THR A 432 3.45 -7.43 10.80
CA THR A 432 4.01 -7.46 12.14
C THR A 432 4.16 -8.89 12.65
N ALA A 433 5.35 -9.22 13.13
CA ALA A 433 5.61 -10.46 13.84
C ALA A 433 6.30 -10.16 15.17
N PHE A 434 6.02 -11.01 16.16
CA PHE A 434 6.56 -10.86 17.51
C PHE A 434 7.44 -12.06 17.85
N PHE A 435 8.53 -11.80 18.57
CA PHE A 435 9.30 -12.85 19.24
C PHE A 435 10.00 -12.30 20.48
N GLY A 436 9.62 -12.82 21.65
CA GLY A 436 10.14 -12.36 22.93
C GLY A 436 9.83 -10.87 23.13
N ASN A 437 10.86 -10.07 23.33
CA ASN A 437 10.76 -8.62 23.54
C ASN A 437 10.95 -7.79 22.26
N ARG A 438 10.85 -8.43 21.07
CA ARG A 438 11.05 -7.79 19.77
C ARG A 438 9.79 -7.87 18.92
N GLN A 439 9.44 -6.75 18.30
CA GLN A 439 8.48 -6.64 17.21
C GLN A 439 9.23 -6.36 15.93
N PHE A 440 8.93 -7.15 14.91
CA PHE A 440 9.42 -6.98 13.56
C PHE A 440 8.29 -6.44 12.71
N THR A 441 8.50 -5.29 12.09
CA THR A 441 7.52 -4.67 11.19
C THR A 441 8.17 -4.48 9.82
N LEU A 442 7.69 -5.21 8.81
CA LEU A 442 8.12 -5.01 7.42
C LEU A 442 7.33 -3.85 6.81
N LYS A 443 8.03 -2.95 6.12
CA LYS A 443 7.42 -1.80 5.48
C LYS A 443 7.58 -1.88 3.96
N PRO A 444 6.49 -1.64 3.20
CA PRO A 444 6.57 -1.55 1.76
C PRO A 444 7.24 -0.23 1.32
N SER A 445 7.84 -0.24 0.14
CA SER A 445 8.30 0.95 -0.59
C SER A 445 7.26 1.41 -1.61
N MET A 446 7.44 2.60 -2.19
CA MET A 446 6.56 3.11 -3.26
C MET A 446 6.47 2.18 -4.49
N HIS A 447 7.46 1.30 -4.66
CA HIS A 447 7.47 0.27 -5.70
C HIS A 447 6.81 -1.04 -5.26
N GLU A 448 6.01 -1.00 -4.19
CA GLU A 448 5.26 -2.14 -3.64
C GLU A 448 6.14 -3.35 -3.26
N LYS A 449 7.36 -3.12 -2.78
CA LYS A 449 8.26 -4.18 -2.29
C LYS A 449 8.56 -4.01 -0.81
N LEU A 450 8.71 -5.12 -0.07
CA LEU A 450 9.03 -5.10 1.36
C LEU A 450 10.52 -4.83 1.61
N TRP A 451 10.92 -3.57 1.48
CA TRP A 451 12.31 -3.14 1.43
C TRP A 451 12.93 -2.77 2.77
N GLU A 452 12.11 -2.44 3.77
CA GLU A 452 12.59 -2.02 5.09
C GLU A 452 12.02 -2.92 6.18
N LEU A 453 12.88 -3.31 7.11
CA LEU A 453 12.51 -3.93 8.37
C LEU A 453 12.73 -2.90 9.48
N GLN A 454 11.68 -2.62 10.24
CA GLN A 454 11.77 -1.95 11.53
C GLN A 454 11.75 -3.01 12.63
N VAL A 455 12.70 -2.93 13.56
CA VAL A 455 12.72 -3.76 14.76
C VAL A 455 12.54 -2.85 15.97
N LEU A 456 11.41 -3.01 16.65
CA LEU A 456 11.12 -2.40 17.94
C LEU A 456 11.50 -3.39 19.02
N GLU A 457 12.46 -3.05 19.88
CA GLU A 457 12.87 -3.85 21.02
C GLU A 457 12.50 -3.10 22.31
N TRP A 458 11.73 -3.74 23.18
CA TRP A 458 11.38 -3.17 24.48
C TRP A 458 12.09 -3.89 25.63
N SER A 459 12.37 -3.15 26.69
CA SER A 459 12.73 -3.73 27.99
C SER A 459 11.54 -3.56 28.94
N LEU A 460 11.18 -4.66 29.62
CA LEU A 460 10.05 -4.66 30.55
C LEU A 460 10.35 -3.78 31.76
N PRO A 461 9.35 -3.01 32.27
CA PRO A 461 9.51 -2.22 33.47
C PRO A 461 10.05 -3.02 34.67
N GLU A 462 9.58 -4.26 34.88
CA GLU A 462 10.05 -5.10 35.99
C GLU A 462 11.52 -5.50 35.86
N ASP A 463 12.00 -5.75 34.64
CA ASP A 463 13.39 -6.12 34.41
C ASP A 463 14.29 -4.92 34.68
N ILE A 464 13.85 -3.71 34.31
CA ILE A 464 14.54 -2.47 34.61
C ILE A 464 14.57 -2.22 36.12
N GLU A 465 13.47 -2.45 36.82
CA GLU A 465 13.40 -2.33 38.29
C GLU A 465 14.24 -3.38 39.01
N ARG A 466 14.21 -4.64 38.58
CA ARG A 466 15.06 -5.72 39.12
C ARG A 466 16.53 -5.41 38.92
N LEU A 467 16.89 -4.91 37.74
CA LEU A 467 18.24 -4.45 37.47
C LEU A 467 18.63 -3.30 38.41
N ARG A 468 17.76 -2.29 38.62
CA ARG A 468 17.97 -1.21 39.60
C ARG A 468 18.10 -1.73 41.04
N ALA A 469 17.27 -2.70 41.45
CA ALA A 469 17.25 -3.24 42.81
C ALA A 469 18.46 -4.12 43.13
N ASN A 470 18.88 -4.97 42.20
CA ASN A 470 20.10 -5.78 42.33
C ASN A 470 21.35 -4.87 42.40
N ARG A 471 21.36 -3.75 41.65
CA ARG A 471 22.45 -2.77 41.68
C ARG A 471 22.60 -2.02 43.00
N ARG A 472 21.50 -1.73 43.72
CA ARG A 472 21.55 -1.07 45.05
C ARG A 472 22.19 -1.94 46.13
N LYS A 473 22.24 -3.26 45.95
CA LYS A 473 22.73 -4.20 46.96
C LYS A 473 24.23 -4.53 46.85
N ASP A 474 24.85 -4.33 45.68
CA ASP A 474 26.07 -5.10 45.36
C ASP A 474 27.38 -4.32 45.22
N SER A 475 27.42 -2.98 45.19
CA SER A 475 28.63 -2.34 44.61
C SER A 475 29.21 -1.12 45.31
N GLY A 476 28.46 -0.20 45.92
CA GLY A 476 29.08 1.05 46.41
C GLY A 476 29.82 1.86 45.31
N PHE A 477 29.67 1.46 44.05
CA PHE A 477 30.20 2.09 42.85
C PHE A 477 29.11 2.98 42.25
N SER A 478 29.51 4.13 41.72
CA SER A 478 28.60 5.14 41.18
C SER A 478 28.02 4.69 39.84
N GLU A 479 26.69 4.59 39.75
CA GLU A 479 25.95 4.38 38.50
C GLU A 479 25.88 5.65 37.65
N LYS A 480 26.29 6.78 38.23
CA LYS A 480 26.24 8.09 37.59
C LYS A 480 27.28 8.14 36.48
N LEU A 481 26.86 8.66 35.34
CA LEU A 481 27.79 9.13 34.31
C LEU A 481 28.60 10.28 34.92
N GLU A 482 29.89 10.07 35.14
CA GLU A 482 30.75 11.04 35.80
C GLU A 482 31.48 11.90 34.77
N LEU A 483 31.61 13.19 35.09
CA LEU A 483 32.52 14.07 34.35
C LEU A 483 33.92 13.72 34.84
N SER A 484 34.88 13.56 33.92
CA SER A 484 36.25 13.30 34.34
C SER A 484 36.80 14.47 35.16
N ASP A 485 37.66 14.19 36.14
CA ASP A 485 38.26 15.24 36.99
C ASP A 485 39.09 16.26 36.19
N ASP A 486 39.62 15.85 35.03
CA ASP A 486 40.36 16.71 34.08
C ASP A 486 39.44 17.42 33.06
N ALA A 487 38.11 17.35 33.23
CA ALA A 487 37.16 17.98 32.32
C ALA A 487 37.27 19.51 32.40
N VAL A 488 38.11 20.10 31.56
CA VAL A 488 37.90 21.47 31.12
C VAL A 488 36.60 21.46 30.33
N CYS A 489 35.50 21.88 30.96
CA CYS A 489 34.22 22.14 30.28
C CYS A 489 34.43 23.25 29.24
N GLY A 490 35.00 22.89 28.09
CA GLY A 490 35.16 23.77 26.95
C GLY A 490 33.81 24.01 26.30
N VAL A 491 33.68 25.16 25.63
CA VAL A 491 32.44 25.60 24.94
C VAL A 491 31.94 24.59 23.90
N SER A 492 32.80 23.66 23.42
CA SER A 492 32.50 22.70 22.34
C SER A 492 32.92 21.24 22.60
N SER A 493 33.43 20.89 23.78
CA SER A 493 33.92 19.53 24.08
C SER A 493 33.58 19.07 25.49
N LEU A 494 33.32 17.77 25.64
CA LEU A 494 32.94 17.13 26.89
C LEU A 494 33.70 15.81 27.06
N GLU A 495 34.27 15.59 28.24
CA GLU A 495 34.85 14.31 28.64
C GLU A 495 34.02 13.67 29.75
N LEU A 496 33.71 12.39 29.55
CA LEU A 496 32.87 11.60 30.43
C LEU A 496 33.55 10.28 30.70
N SER A 497 33.29 9.72 31.87
CA SER A 497 33.65 8.35 32.15
C SER A 497 32.48 7.64 32.77
N TRP A 498 32.33 6.37 32.41
CA TRP A 498 31.35 5.51 33.03
C TRP A 498 31.88 4.11 33.08
N ARG A 499 31.92 3.58 34.30
CA ARG A 499 32.24 2.18 34.54
C ARG A 499 30.98 1.51 35.07
N PRO A 500 30.57 0.39 34.46
CA PRO A 500 29.38 -0.31 34.89
C PRO A 500 29.59 -0.89 36.30
N PRO A 501 28.57 -0.84 37.18
CA PRO A 501 28.69 -1.21 38.58
C PRO A 501 28.73 -2.74 38.83
N THR A 502 29.14 -3.55 37.84
CA THR A 502 29.06 -5.02 37.89
C THR A 502 30.44 -5.68 37.97
N LYS A 503 30.55 -6.83 38.67
CA LYS A 503 31.77 -7.66 38.71
C LYS A 503 32.12 -8.31 37.36
N ASN A 504 31.21 -8.26 36.39
CA ASN A 504 31.37 -8.83 35.05
C ASN A 504 31.84 -7.78 34.02
N ALA A 505 32.44 -6.67 34.45
CA ALA A 505 32.95 -5.66 33.53
C ALA A 505 33.93 -6.23 32.48
N ASP A 506 34.62 -7.31 32.82
CA ASP A 506 35.55 -8.01 31.93
C ASP A 506 34.86 -8.73 30.75
N ARG A 507 33.55 -9.00 30.84
CA ARG A 507 32.73 -9.60 29.77
C ARG A 507 32.14 -8.56 28.82
N ILE A 508 32.44 -7.28 29.03
CA ILE A 508 31.93 -6.22 28.16
C ILE A 508 32.73 -6.22 26.87
N GLU A 509 32.04 -6.55 25.78
CA GLU A 509 32.60 -6.56 24.46
C GLU A 509 32.79 -5.13 23.93
N ARG A 510 31.81 -4.25 24.21
CA ARG A 510 31.77 -2.89 23.65
C ARG A 510 30.91 -1.92 24.46
N TYR A 511 31.35 -0.68 24.58
CA TYR A 511 30.57 0.47 25.01
C TYR A 511 30.05 1.28 23.81
N LYS A 512 28.86 1.85 23.95
CA LYS A 512 28.30 2.86 23.05
C LYS A 512 27.89 4.10 23.84
N LEU A 513 28.47 5.27 23.56
CA LEU A 513 27.98 6.53 24.11
C LEU A 513 26.99 7.15 23.14
N MET A 514 25.85 7.57 23.68
CA MET A 514 24.81 8.24 22.93
C MET A 514 24.57 9.62 23.50
N ILE A 515 24.26 10.55 22.60
CA ILE A 515 23.88 11.92 22.93
C ILE A 515 22.54 12.23 22.29
N ALA A 516 21.62 12.81 23.04
CA ALA A 516 20.34 13.29 22.56
C ALA A 516 20.24 14.81 22.76
N THR A 517 19.71 15.56 21.80
CA THR A 517 19.32 16.96 22.02
C THR A 517 17.91 17.04 22.60
N GLY A 518 17.52 18.18 23.19
CA GLY A 518 16.14 18.43 23.65
C GLY A 518 15.05 18.26 22.58
N THR A 519 15.42 18.15 21.31
CA THR A 519 14.53 17.85 20.17
C THR A 519 14.41 16.34 19.88
N GLY A 520 15.00 15.47 20.70
CA GLY A 520 14.88 14.01 20.59
C GLY A 520 15.82 13.33 19.59
N VAL A 521 16.75 14.05 18.97
CA VAL A 521 17.71 13.45 18.01
C VAL A 521 18.83 12.76 18.76
N VAL A 522 18.86 11.43 18.73
CA VAL A 522 19.89 10.60 19.37
C VAL A 522 20.99 10.27 18.36
N LYS A 523 22.26 10.48 18.73
CA LYS A 523 23.42 10.06 17.93
C LYS A 523 24.36 9.19 18.76
N ASP A 524 24.78 8.09 18.17
CA ASP A 524 25.93 7.32 18.64
C ASP A 524 27.21 8.12 18.37
N VAL A 525 27.82 8.66 19.42
CA VAL A 525 29.03 9.50 19.30
C VAL A 525 30.31 8.76 19.65
N TYR A 526 30.20 7.58 20.25
CA TYR A 526 31.34 6.70 20.48
C TYR A 526 30.89 5.25 20.46
N GLN A 527 31.72 4.38 19.89
CA GLN A 527 31.55 2.94 20.03
C GLN A 527 32.91 2.24 20.11
N GLY A 528 33.28 1.68 21.27
CA GLY A 528 34.62 1.13 21.51
C GLY A 528 34.71 0.37 22.83
N ARG A 529 35.91 -0.06 23.23
CA ARG A 529 36.11 -0.83 24.47
C ARG A 529 36.44 0.04 25.69
N GLU A 530 36.67 1.33 25.50
CA GLU A 530 37.09 2.21 26.58
C GLU A 530 35.89 2.70 27.38
N SER A 531 36.11 2.86 28.69
CA SER A 531 35.11 3.37 29.65
C SER A 531 35.18 4.90 29.81
N ARG A 532 36.01 5.57 29.00
CA ARG A 532 36.18 7.03 28.96
C ARG A 532 35.84 7.49 27.55
N PHE A 533 35.11 8.60 27.46
CA PHE A 533 34.55 9.09 26.23
C PHE A 533 34.87 10.58 26.08
N ARG A 534 35.35 10.96 24.90
CA ARG A 534 35.55 12.36 24.53
C ARG A 534 34.58 12.71 23.40
N VAL A 535 33.69 13.67 23.65
CA VAL A 535 32.74 14.19 22.67
C VAL A 535 33.17 15.59 22.26
N THR A 536 33.31 15.83 20.96
CA THR A 536 33.72 17.12 20.39
C THR A 536 32.67 17.63 19.40
N GLY A 537 32.61 18.94 19.19
CA GLY A 537 31.71 19.55 18.21
C GLY A 537 30.30 19.81 18.74
N LEU A 538 30.15 19.97 20.06
CA LEU A 538 28.86 20.35 20.66
C LEU A 538 28.52 21.80 20.28
N LYS A 539 27.27 22.03 19.85
CA LYS A 539 26.73 23.38 19.60
C LYS A 539 26.58 24.14 20.91
N SER A 540 26.84 25.45 20.90
CA SER A 540 26.64 26.35 22.05
C SER A 540 25.16 26.47 22.44
N ALA A 541 24.90 26.87 23.68
CA ALA A 541 23.55 27.09 24.24
C ALA A 541 22.55 25.95 24.01
N THR A 542 23.03 24.70 23.92
CA THR A 542 22.22 23.51 23.62
C THR A 542 22.28 22.53 24.78
N GLU A 543 21.13 21.97 25.14
CA GLU A 543 21.04 20.92 26.14
C GLU A 543 21.15 19.54 25.48
N TYR A 544 22.05 18.74 26.03
CA TYR A 544 22.35 17.38 25.61
C TYR A 544 22.07 16.41 26.75
N ILE A 545 21.44 15.28 26.45
CA ILE A 545 21.25 14.16 27.36
C ILE A 545 22.19 13.04 26.92
N LEU A 546 23.04 12.59 27.82
CA LEU A 546 24.08 11.61 27.53
C LEU A 546 23.78 10.30 28.27
N CYS A 547 23.92 9.17 27.59
CA CYS A 547 23.85 7.84 28.22
C CYS A 547 24.76 6.84 27.51
N VAL A 548 25.25 5.87 28.26
CA VAL A 548 26.21 4.86 27.78
C VAL A 548 25.58 3.47 27.84
N LYS A 549 25.65 2.71 26.75
CA LYS A 549 25.35 1.27 26.67
C LYS A 549 26.64 0.49 26.84
N ALA A 550 26.69 -0.50 27.73
CA ALA A 550 27.65 -1.60 27.68
C ALA A 550 26.97 -2.82 27.06
N LEU A 551 27.61 -3.45 26.07
CA LEU A 551 27.21 -4.70 25.42
C LEU A 551 28.12 -5.81 25.93
N TYR A 552 27.55 -6.90 26.42
CA TYR A 552 28.27 -8.08 26.88
C TYR A 552 28.38 -9.13 25.78
N ASP A 553 29.34 -10.04 25.93
CA ASP A 553 29.64 -11.15 25.02
C ASP A 553 28.47 -12.16 24.81
N ASP A 554 27.50 -12.20 25.72
CA ASP A 554 26.29 -13.02 25.62
C ASP A 554 25.11 -12.31 24.94
N GLY A 555 25.33 -11.10 24.40
CA GLY A 555 24.32 -10.29 23.75
C GLY A 555 23.44 -9.48 24.72
N SER A 556 23.61 -9.65 26.04
CA SER A 556 22.97 -8.78 27.04
C SER A 556 23.59 -7.39 27.05
N PHE A 557 22.90 -6.41 27.63
CA PHE A 557 23.41 -5.04 27.68
C PHE A 557 22.98 -4.29 28.95
N LEU A 558 23.67 -3.19 29.22
CA LEU A 558 23.53 -2.37 30.41
C LEU A 558 23.61 -0.89 30.09
N TRP A 559 22.65 -0.10 30.57
CA TRP A 559 22.65 1.36 30.41
C TRP A 559 23.14 2.09 31.67
N SER A 560 23.84 3.20 31.47
CA SER A 560 24.10 4.23 32.49
C SER A 560 22.85 5.06 32.79
N GLU A 561 22.86 5.79 33.91
CA GLU A 561 21.92 6.91 34.07
C GLU A 561 22.12 7.93 32.94
N SER A 562 21.02 8.55 32.52
CA SER A 562 21.05 9.68 31.60
C SER A 562 21.51 10.94 32.35
N LYS A 563 22.48 11.66 31.79
CA LYS A 563 22.95 12.93 32.36
C LYS A 563 22.69 14.07 31.39
N ALA A 564 22.00 15.10 31.87
CA ALA A 564 21.84 16.34 31.13
C ALA A 564 23.12 17.19 31.26
N TYR A 565 23.57 17.75 30.15
CA TYR A 565 24.68 18.70 30.05
C TYR A 565 24.25 19.85 29.14
N ARG A 566 24.40 21.08 29.62
CA ARG A 566 24.12 22.29 28.83
C ARG A 566 25.44 22.96 28.48
N THR A 567 25.69 23.14 27.19
CA THR A 567 26.84 23.93 26.73
C THR A 567 26.65 25.40 27.09
N LEU A 568 27.75 26.06 27.47
CA LEU A 568 27.74 27.51 27.68
C LEU A 568 27.49 28.24 26.35
N ALA A 569 26.98 29.47 26.45
CA ALA A 569 26.68 30.32 25.30
C ALA A 569 27.97 30.80 24.59
#